data_AF-A0AAU8HW03-F1
#
_entry.id   AF-A0AAU8HW03-F1
#
_cell.length_a   1.000
_cell.length_b   1.000
_cell.length_c   1.000
_cell.angle_alpha   90.00
_cell.angle_beta   90.00
_cell.angle_gamma   90.00
#
_symmetry.space_group_name_H-M   'P 1'
#
loop_
_entity.id
_entity.type
_entity.pdbx_description
1 polymer ?
#
loop_
_entity_poly.entity_id
_entity_poly.type
_entity_poly.pdbx_seq_one_letter_code
_entity_poly.pdbx_strand_id
1 'polypeptide(L)'
;MSKDPLNIMEATVLWESAMTMKLTINANKIMLNHAKDEDLKKYLTTKINKVDAPILEQMESMLEQEGISLENSFSSKPSIKGDLPAGSFYEDIEIAQYLTGEIKGGLIGLSGAMASFTREDLATQFVKFHSQCVDSGRNLLKLMKKKDWLIVPPKFKQ
;
A
#
# COMPACT_ATOMS: atom_id res chain seq x y z
N MET A 1 -28.19 -16.29 -6.36
CA MET A 1 -27.33 -17.04 -7.29
C MET A 1 -26.12 -17.49 -6.50
N SER A 2 -25.74 -18.78 -6.61
CA SER A 2 -24.48 -19.28 -6.05
C SER A 2 -23.33 -18.44 -6.60
N LYS A 3 -22.39 -18.01 -5.74
CA LYS A 3 -21.16 -17.36 -6.18
C LYS A 3 -20.36 -18.39 -6.97
N ASP A 4 -19.97 -18.10 -8.20
CA ASP A 4 -19.08 -19.00 -8.94
C ASP A 4 -17.75 -19.11 -8.18
N PRO A 5 -17.14 -20.30 -8.08
CA PRO A 5 -15.85 -20.45 -7.42
C PRO A 5 -14.79 -19.61 -8.13
N LEU A 6 -13.80 -19.11 -7.39
CA LEU A 6 -12.66 -18.42 -8.00
C LEU A 6 -11.98 -19.34 -9.03
N ASN A 7 -11.71 -18.80 -10.22
CA ASN A 7 -10.80 -19.47 -11.13
C ASN A 7 -9.34 -19.29 -10.64
N ILE A 8 -8.43 -20.13 -11.15
CA ILE A 8 -7.03 -20.16 -10.69
C ILE A 8 -6.36 -18.78 -10.81
N MET A 9 -6.63 -18.04 -11.89
CA MET A 9 -6.07 -16.70 -12.08
C MET A 9 -6.59 -15.72 -11.03
N GLU A 10 -7.89 -15.73 -10.74
CA GLU A 10 -8.49 -14.85 -9.73
C GLU A 10 -7.96 -15.16 -8.33
N ALA A 11 -7.83 -16.45 -7.99
CA ALA A 11 -7.25 -16.89 -6.73
C ALA A 11 -5.79 -16.45 -6.60
N THR A 12 -4.98 -16.62 -7.65
CA THR A 12 -3.59 -16.16 -7.67
C THR A 12 -3.49 -14.64 -7.50
N VAL A 13 -4.25 -13.87 -8.29
CA VAL A 13 -4.22 -12.40 -8.24
C VAL A 13 -4.65 -11.87 -6.86
N LEU A 14 -5.71 -12.44 -6.28
CA LEU A 14 -6.18 -12.05 -4.95
C LEU A 14 -5.14 -12.37 -3.88
N TRP A 15 -4.55 -13.57 -3.94
CA TRP A 15 -3.52 -14.00 -2.99
C TRP A 15 -2.26 -13.13 -3.07
N GLU A 16 -1.76 -12.87 -4.29
CA GLU A 16 -0.58 -12.02 -4.50
C GLU A 16 -0.83 -10.57 -4.05
N SER A 17 -2.05 -10.07 -4.27
CA SER A 17 -2.45 -8.74 -3.80
C SER A 17 -2.45 -8.65 -2.27
N ALA A 18 -3.00 -9.66 -1.58
CA ALA A 18 -2.99 -9.73 -0.12
C ALA A 18 -1.57 -9.82 0.44
N MET A 19 -0.73 -10.68 -0.14
CA MET A 19 0.68 -10.81 0.24
C MET A 19 1.45 -9.50 0.04
N THR A 20 1.25 -8.84 -1.10
CA THR A 20 1.88 -7.55 -1.40
C THR A 20 1.44 -6.49 -0.40
N MET A 21 0.15 -6.40 -0.09
CA MET A 21 -0.36 -5.44 0.90
C MET A 21 0.26 -5.68 2.29
N LYS A 22 0.38 -6.94 2.71
CA LYS A 22 1.03 -7.30 3.98
C LYS A 22 2.49 -6.87 4.04
N LEU A 23 3.24 -7.07 2.94
CA LEU A 23 4.62 -6.59 2.82
C LEU A 23 4.71 -5.06 2.82
N THR A 24 3.81 -4.38 2.11
CA THR A 24 3.71 -2.92 2.10
C THR A 24 3.46 -2.35 3.49
N ILE A 25 2.54 -2.92 4.26
CA ILE A 25 2.29 -2.50 5.66
C ILE A 25 3.57 -2.62 6.50
N ASN A 26 4.30 -3.73 6.36
CA ASN A 26 5.54 -3.95 7.11
C ASN A 26 6.64 -2.96 6.69
N ALA A 27 6.79 -2.70 5.39
CA ALA A 27 7.73 -1.72 4.90
C ALA A 27 7.38 -0.30 5.36
N ASN A 28 6.10 0.08 5.32
CA ASN A 28 5.62 1.37 5.81
C ASN A 28 5.81 1.52 7.33
N LYS A 29 5.71 0.44 8.12
CA LYS A 29 6.08 0.47 9.55
C LYS A 29 7.57 0.73 9.77
N ILE A 30 8.43 0.18 8.91
CA ILE A 30 9.88 0.50 8.95
C ILE A 30 10.09 1.99 8.62
N MET A 31 9.46 2.48 7.55
CA MET A 31 9.55 3.91 7.19
C MET A 31 9.04 4.81 8.32
N LEU A 32 7.96 4.41 9.01
CA LEU A 32 7.44 5.16 10.16
C LEU A 32 8.44 5.22 11.32
N ASN A 33 9.20 4.16 11.56
CA ASN A 33 10.26 4.16 12.56
C ASN A 33 11.45 5.07 12.16
N HIS A 34 11.67 5.32 10.86
CA HIS A 34 12.77 6.14 10.35
C HIS A 34 12.38 7.63 10.22
N ALA A 35 11.09 7.92 9.99
CA ALA A 35 10.58 9.27 9.78
C ALA A 35 10.84 10.17 11.00
N LYS A 36 11.26 11.40 10.75
CA LYS A 36 11.48 12.45 11.76
C LYS A 36 10.40 13.51 11.71
N ASP A 37 9.97 13.90 10.50
CA ASP A 37 8.90 14.88 10.31
C ASP A 37 7.54 14.38 10.82
N GLU A 38 6.89 15.18 11.66
CA GLU A 38 5.62 14.81 12.29
C GLU A 38 4.44 14.73 11.32
N ASP A 39 4.42 15.55 10.26
CA ASP A 39 3.37 15.45 9.24
C ASP A 39 3.53 14.14 8.44
N LEU A 40 4.77 13.72 8.16
CA LEU A 40 5.07 12.44 7.50
C LEU A 40 4.72 11.24 8.39
N LYS A 41 5.06 11.27 9.68
CA LYS A 41 4.64 10.23 10.65
C LYS A 41 3.12 10.11 10.70
N LYS A 42 2.40 11.24 10.74
CA LYS A 42 0.93 11.27 10.74
C LYS A 42 0.36 10.70 9.44
N TYR A 43 0.96 11.02 8.30
CA TYR A 43 0.58 10.45 7.00
C TYR A 43 0.75 8.93 7.00
N LEU A 44 1.94 8.42 7.33
CA LEU A 44 2.25 6.99 7.39
C LEU A 44 1.33 6.24 8.35
N THR A 45 1.14 6.77 9.57
CA THR A 45 0.25 6.18 10.59
C THR A 45 -1.18 6.08 10.07
N THR A 46 -1.66 7.13 9.38
CA THR A 46 -3.00 7.15 8.80
C THR A 46 -3.12 6.14 7.66
N LYS A 47 -2.17 6.13 6.72
CA LYS A 47 -2.13 5.20 5.59
C LYS A 47 -2.10 3.74 6.08
N ILE A 48 -1.22 3.41 7.02
CA ILE A 48 -1.12 2.05 7.58
C ILE A 48 -2.43 1.63 8.26
N ASN A 49 -2.92 2.43 9.20
CA ASN A 49 -4.00 2.00 10.11
C ASN A 49 -5.41 2.21 9.55
N LYS A 50 -5.59 3.15 8.62
CA LYS A 50 -6.93 3.54 8.11
C LYS A 50 -7.14 3.19 6.65
N VAL A 51 -6.08 2.80 5.93
CA VAL A 51 -6.16 2.42 4.52
C VAL A 51 -5.64 1.00 4.33
N ASP A 52 -4.34 0.79 4.49
CA ASP A 52 -3.66 -0.45 4.09
C ASP A 52 -4.14 -1.65 4.93
N ALA A 53 -4.21 -1.54 6.26
CA ALA A 53 -4.65 -2.63 7.12
C ALA A 53 -6.13 -3.05 6.88
N PRO A 54 -7.11 -2.13 6.80
CA PRO A 54 -8.47 -2.50 6.41
C PRO A 54 -8.58 -3.12 5.01
N ILE A 55 -7.72 -2.75 4.05
CA ILE A 55 -7.69 -3.38 2.73
C ILE A 55 -7.19 -4.83 2.84
N LEU A 56 -6.11 -5.05 3.59
CA LEU A 56 -5.58 -6.39 3.83
C LEU A 56 -6.63 -7.30 4.49
N GLU A 57 -7.29 -6.84 5.55
CA GLU A 57 -8.34 -7.60 6.24
C GLU A 57 -9.47 -8.02 5.29
N GLN A 58 -9.86 -7.13 4.37
CA GLN A 58 -10.87 -7.45 3.34
C GLN A 58 -10.34 -8.49 2.35
N MET A 59 -9.10 -8.39 1.89
CA MET A 59 -8.50 -9.38 1.00
C MET A 59 -8.35 -10.75 1.66
N GLU A 60 -7.93 -10.79 2.93
CA GLU A 60 -7.84 -12.02 3.73
C GLU A 60 -9.22 -12.66 3.90
N SER A 61 -10.25 -11.87 4.25
CA SER A 61 -11.63 -12.38 4.33
C SER A 61 -12.14 -12.93 3.00
N MET A 62 -11.79 -12.30 1.88
CA MET A 62 -12.15 -12.79 0.53
C MET A 62 -11.48 -14.14 0.22
N LEU A 63 -10.22 -14.34 0.63
CA LEU A 63 -9.52 -15.63 0.48
C LEU A 63 -10.12 -16.70 1.39
N GLU A 64 -10.41 -16.37 2.65
CA GLU A 64 -11.00 -17.29 3.62
C GLU A 64 -12.38 -17.80 3.19
N GLN A 65 -13.21 -16.94 2.60
CA GLN A 65 -14.51 -17.31 2.04
C GLN A 65 -14.41 -18.37 0.93
N GLU A 66 -13.26 -18.47 0.28
CA GLU A 66 -12.97 -19.40 -0.81
C GLU A 66 -12.11 -20.58 -0.33
N GLY A 67 -11.88 -20.70 0.99
CA GLY A 67 -11.09 -21.76 1.61
C GLY A 67 -9.57 -21.62 1.44
N ILE A 68 -9.09 -20.44 1.03
CA ILE A 68 -7.67 -20.16 0.84
C ILE A 68 -7.15 -19.41 2.08
N SER A 69 -6.11 -19.94 2.72
CA SER A 69 -5.45 -19.26 3.83
C SER A 69 -4.23 -18.49 3.35
N LEU A 70 -4.06 -17.27 3.83
CA LEU A 70 -2.81 -16.52 3.69
C LEU A 70 -1.85 -17.01 4.78
N GLU A 71 -0.75 -17.67 4.42
CA GLU A 71 0.22 -18.16 5.40
C GLU A 71 0.74 -17.01 6.30
N ASN A 72 0.86 -17.29 7.60
CA ASN A 72 1.38 -16.36 8.61
C ASN A 72 2.91 -16.25 8.59
N SER A 73 3.52 -16.13 7.41
CA SER A 73 4.98 -16.24 7.26
C SER A 73 5.75 -14.99 7.71
N PHE A 74 5.16 -13.79 7.63
CA PHE A 74 5.86 -12.55 7.96
C PHE A 74 5.46 -11.99 9.32
N SER A 75 6.42 -11.97 10.25
CA SER A 75 6.27 -11.30 11.54
C SER A 75 6.10 -9.80 11.37
N SER A 76 5.19 -9.20 12.16
CA SER A 76 5.02 -7.76 12.18
C SER A 76 6.31 -7.07 12.62
N LYS A 77 6.69 -5.99 11.94
CA LYS A 77 7.85 -5.20 12.36
C LYS A 77 7.55 -4.45 13.68
N PRO A 78 8.42 -4.55 14.69
CA PRO A 78 8.20 -3.86 15.95
C PRO A 78 8.33 -2.35 15.77
N SER A 79 7.59 -1.59 16.60
CA SER A 79 7.84 -0.16 16.75
C SER A 79 9.15 0.03 17.52
N ILE A 80 10.02 0.88 17.01
CA ILE A 80 11.29 1.24 17.67
C ILE A 80 11.05 2.54 18.45
N LYS A 81 11.49 2.57 19.72
CA LYS A 81 11.52 3.77 20.54
C LYS A 81 12.97 4.25 20.68
N GLY A 82 13.21 5.54 20.51
CA GLY A 82 14.54 6.15 20.62
C GLY A 82 15.23 6.33 19.28
N ASP A 83 16.46 6.83 19.32
CA ASP A 83 17.24 7.16 18.13
C ASP A 83 17.82 5.91 17.45
N LEU A 84 17.72 5.87 16.13
CA LEU A 84 18.44 4.90 15.31
C LEU A 84 19.93 5.27 15.25
N PRO A 85 20.85 4.30 15.11
CA PRO A 85 22.26 4.56 14.89
C PRO A 85 22.51 5.56 13.75
N ALA A 86 23.59 6.35 13.86
CA ALA A 86 23.99 7.27 12.80
C ALA A 86 24.20 6.51 11.47
N GLY A 87 23.62 7.03 10.39
CA GLY A 87 23.70 6.42 9.06
C GLY A 87 22.77 5.22 8.81
N SER A 88 21.93 4.82 9.78
CA SER A 88 20.97 3.73 9.60
C SER A 88 19.52 4.19 9.37
N PHE A 89 19.29 5.50 9.20
CA PHE A 89 17.96 6.06 8.97
C PHE A 89 17.81 6.52 7.51
N TYR A 90 16.57 6.47 7.01
CA TYR A 90 16.23 7.10 5.74
C TYR A 90 15.87 8.55 6.02
N GLU A 91 16.29 9.47 5.16
CA GLU A 91 15.86 10.87 5.25
C GLU A 91 14.38 10.99 4.89
N ASP A 92 13.66 11.97 5.46
CA ASP A 92 12.22 12.13 5.25
C ASP A 92 11.85 12.29 3.76
N ILE A 93 12.72 12.93 2.97
CA ILE A 93 12.56 13.05 1.52
C ILE A 93 12.69 11.69 0.83
N GLU A 94 13.63 10.83 1.24
CA GLU A 94 13.81 9.49 0.67
C GLU A 94 12.61 8.60 0.99
N ILE A 95 12.08 8.70 2.20
CA ILE A 95 10.84 8.03 2.60
C ILE A 95 9.67 8.51 1.72
N ALA A 96 9.55 9.81 1.48
CA ALA A 96 8.49 10.35 0.61
C ALA A 96 8.63 9.88 -0.85
N GLN A 97 9.85 9.74 -1.38
CA GLN A 97 10.09 9.17 -2.71
C GLN A 97 9.76 7.67 -2.74
N TYR A 98 10.14 6.92 -1.71
CA TYR A 98 9.78 5.51 -1.56
C TYR A 98 8.26 5.32 -1.61
N LEU A 99 7.52 6.10 -0.81
CA LEU A 99 6.05 6.07 -0.79
C LEU A 99 5.43 6.44 -2.15
N THR A 100 6.05 7.36 -2.89
CA THR A 100 5.60 7.70 -4.25
C THR A 100 5.73 6.50 -5.19
N GLY A 101 6.86 5.77 -5.12
CA GLY A 101 7.07 4.55 -5.89
C GLY A 101 6.11 3.42 -5.49
N GLU A 102 5.92 3.21 -4.18
CA GLU A 102 4.99 2.23 -3.64
C GLU A 102 3.55 2.47 -4.11
N ILE A 103 3.03 3.69 -3.93
CA ILE A 103 1.68 4.05 -4.35
C ILE A 103 1.50 3.90 -5.87
N LYS A 104 2.51 4.29 -6.66
CA LYS A 104 2.48 4.07 -8.11
C LYS A 104 2.37 2.58 -8.44
N GLY A 105 3.16 1.74 -7.78
CA GLY A 105 3.08 0.29 -7.92
C GLY A 105 1.71 -0.26 -7.55
N GLY A 106 1.13 0.21 -6.44
CA GLY A 106 -0.21 -0.17 -6.00
C GLY A 106 -1.31 0.21 -7.01
N LEU A 107 -1.27 1.41 -7.58
CA LEU A 107 -2.23 1.84 -8.60
C LEU A 107 -2.18 0.96 -9.86
N ILE A 108 -0.97 0.66 -10.34
CA ILE A 108 -0.77 -0.21 -11.51
C ILE A 108 -1.23 -1.64 -11.19
N GLY A 109 -0.81 -2.18 -10.05
CA GLY A 109 -1.16 -3.54 -9.63
C GLY A 109 -2.67 -3.74 -9.46
N LEU A 110 -3.34 -2.81 -8.78
CA LEU A 110 -4.80 -2.86 -8.60
C LEU A 110 -5.54 -2.71 -9.94
N SER A 111 -5.03 -1.87 -10.86
CA SER A 111 -5.57 -1.76 -12.21
C SER A 111 -5.45 -3.05 -13.01
N GLY A 112 -4.29 -3.70 -12.95
CA GLY A 112 -4.07 -5.01 -13.57
C GLY A 112 -4.97 -6.08 -12.99
N ALA A 113 -5.10 -6.13 -11.66
CA ALA A 113 -5.94 -7.10 -10.97
C ALA A 113 -7.42 -6.98 -11.40
N MET A 114 -7.96 -5.75 -11.48
CA MET A 114 -9.32 -5.51 -11.99
C MET A 114 -9.55 -6.10 -13.37
N ALA A 115 -8.57 -6.01 -14.27
CA ALA A 115 -8.67 -6.54 -15.63
C ALA A 115 -8.55 -8.07 -15.71
N SER A 116 -8.03 -8.73 -14.66
CA SER A 116 -7.88 -10.18 -14.58
C SER A 116 -9.11 -10.89 -14.01
N PHE A 117 -10.01 -10.17 -13.34
CA PHE A 117 -11.19 -10.77 -12.73
C PHE A 117 -12.32 -10.97 -13.75
N THR A 118 -12.91 -12.16 -13.72
CA THR A 118 -14.17 -12.48 -14.41
C THR A 118 -15.37 -12.28 -13.50
N ARG A 119 -15.17 -12.42 -12.18
CA ARG A 119 -16.16 -12.15 -11.15
C ARG A 119 -16.31 -10.67 -10.85
N GLU A 120 -17.52 -10.15 -11.04
CA GLU A 120 -17.86 -8.73 -10.85
C GLU A 120 -17.67 -8.24 -9.41
N ASP A 121 -17.86 -9.11 -8.41
CA ASP A 121 -17.69 -8.74 -7.00
C ASP A 121 -16.23 -8.43 -6.65
N LEU A 122 -15.28 -9.19 -7.21
CA LEU A 122 -13.84 -8.96 -7.03
C LEU A 122 -13.42 -7.67 -7.72
N ALA A 123 -13.80 -7.50 -9.00
CA ALA A 123 -13.50 -6.30 -9.76
C ALA A 123 -14.04 -5.05 -9.05
N THR A 124 -15.30 -5.09 -8.61
CA THR A 124 -15.93 -3.98 -7.87
C THR A 124 -15.21 -3.68 -6.56
N GLN A 125 -14.76 -4.69 -5.84
CA GLN A 125 -14.03 -4.48 -4.60
C GLN A 125 -12.65 -3.87 -4.85
N PHE A 126 -11.95 -4.29 -5.90
CA PHE A 126 -10.65 -3.72 -6.27
C PHE A 126 -10.74 -2.28 -6.80
N VAL A 127 -11.87 -1.88 -7.41
CA VAL A 127 -12.15 -0.46 -7.72
C VAL A 127 -12.12 0.40 -6.44
N LYS A 128 -12.69 -0.09 -5.33
CA LYS A 128 -12.68 0.63 -4.05
C LYS A 128 -11.26 0.75 -3.50
N PHE A 129 -10.50 -0.35 -3.51
CA PHE A 129 -9.09 -0.34 -3.09
C PHE A 129 -8.25 0.63 -3.93
N HIS A 130 -8.45 0.62 -5.26
CA HIS A 130 -7.78 1.54 -6.18
C HIS A 130 -8.11 3.00 -5.84
N SER A 131 -9.37 3.30 -5.56
CA SER A 131 -9.81 4.66 -5.17
C SER A 131 -9.13 5.13 -3.87
N GLN A 132 -9.01 4.27 -2.86
CA GLN A 132 -8.30 4.57 -1.61
C GLN A 132 -6.79 4.79 -1.85
N CYS A 133 -6.18 4.05 -2.78
CA CYS A 133 -4.80 4.24 -3.19
C CYS A 133 -4.59 5.59 -3.90
N VAL A 134 -5.53 6.00 -4.77
CA VAL A 134 -5.53 7.33 -5.42
C VAL A 134 -5.54 8.44 -4.38
N ASP A 135 -6.41 8.35 -3.38
CA ASP A 135 -6.49 9.37 -2.33
C ASP A 135 -5.24 9.40 -1.45
N SER A 136 -4.63 8.24 -1.16
CA SER A 136 -3.32 8.17 -0.51
C SER A 136 -2.24 8.92 -1.30
N GLY A 137 -2.20 8.75 -2.62
CA GLY A 137 -1.26 9.45 -3.50
C GLY A 137 -1.51 10.96 -3.57
N ARG A 138 -2.78 11.38 -3.64
CA ARG A 138 -3.16 12.81 -3.58
C ARG A 138 -2.71 13.47 -2.28
N ASN A 139 -2.89 12.78 -1.16
CA ASN A 139 -2.51 13.29 0.16
C ASN A 139 -0.98 13.38 0.31
N LEU A 140 -0.24 12.38 -0.21
CA LEU A 140 1.23 12.43 -0.23
C LEU A 140 1.74 13.59 -1.10
N LEU A 141 1.18 13.77 -2.30
CA LEU A 141 1.55 14.87 -3.19
C LEU A 141 1.37 16.24 -2.52
N LYS A 142 0.27 16.44 -1.77
CA LYS A 142 0.05 17.67 -0.99
C LYS A 142 1.11 17.86 0.09
N LEU A 143 1.46 16.79 0.81
CA LEU A 143 2.51 16.83 1.84
C LEU A 143 3.87 17.18 1.23
N MET A 144 4.26 16.51 0.13
CA MET A 144 5.53 16.76 -0.54
C MET A 144 5.63 18.20 -1.07
N LYS A 145 4.52 18.77 -1.57
CA LYS A 145 4.47 20.20 -1.95
C LYS A 145 4.66 21.11 -0.75
N LYS A 146 3.99 20.82 0.38
CA LYS A 146 4.09 21.61 1.62
C LYS A 146 5.52 21.62 2.18
N LYS A 147 6.26 20.52 2.01
CA LYS A 147 7.60 20.31 2.57
C LYS A 147 8.76 20.57 1.60
N ASP A 148 8.46 20.97 0.37
CA ASP A 148 9.43 21.14 -0.72
C ASP A 148 10.25 19.86 -1.02
N TRP A 149 9.59 18.70 -0.96
CA TRP A 149 10.19 17.38 -1.23
C TRP A 149 9.94 16.87 -2.65
N LEU A 150 9.27 17.66 -3.48
CA LEU A 150 9.04 17.29 -4.87
C LEU A 150 10.31 17.46 -5.69
N ILE A 151 10.80 16.34 -6.23
CA ILE A 151 11.81 16.35 -7.28
C ILE A 151 11.07 16.65 -8.59
N VAL A 152 10.99 17.94 -8.94
CA VAL A 152 10.29 18.39 -10.15
C VAL A 152 11.19 18.12 -11.37
N PRO A 153 10.75 17.31 -12.35
CA PRO A 153 11.50 17.13 -13.58
C PRO A 153 11.70 18.45 -14.33
N PRO A 154 12.74 18.57 -15.17
CA PRO A 154 12.93 19.75 -16.01
C PRO A 154 11.64 20.06 -16.78
N LYS A 155 11.22 21.33 -16.78
CA LYS A 155 10.08 21.76 -17.59
C LYS A 155 10.43 21.57 -19.05
N PHE A 156 9.48 21.09 -19.85
CA PHE A 156 9.58 21.15 -21.30
C PHE A 156 9.73 22.63 -21.68
N LYS A 157 10.82 22.98 -22.37
CA LYS A 157 10.98 24.33 -22.92
C LYS A 157 10.10 24.41 -24.16
N GLN A 158 9.13 25.32 -24.16
CA GLN A 158 8.40 25.71 -25.38
C GLN A 158 9.33 26.47 -26.32
#